data_AF-A0A920UTU8-F1
#
_entry.id   AF-A0A920UTU8-F1
#
_cell.length_a   1.000
_cell.length_b   1.000
_cell.length_c   1.000
_cell.angle_alpha   90.00
_cell.angle_beta   90.00
_cell.angle_gamma   90.00
#
_symmetry.space_group_name_H-M   'P 1'
#
loop_
_entity.id
_entity.type
_entity.pdbx_description
1 polymer ?
#
loop_
_entity_poly.entity_id
_entity_poly.type
_entity_poly.pdbx_seq_one_letter_code
_entity_poly.pdbx_strand_id
1 'polypeptide(L)'
;MGQALDLAVTVKDPDNLPARSGRRPPRTPEQIYRPPQSIVVSSGPGERFSWIIYRGPADRASFEPVQMKTYMDSRVYANSPWSPPFTIPMPPEDNRWTAAVTFDTPGEYVLRGVASDGSMFTYQNVTVTVTR
;
A
#
# COMPACT_ATOMS: atom_id res chain seq x y z
N MET A 1 -1.03 -22.27 -8.16
CA MET A 1 -2.12 -21.42 -7.66
C MET A 1 -2.80 -22.14 -6.52
N GLY A 2 -2.40 -21.83 -5.29
CA GLY A 2 -3.05 -22.33 -4.08
C GLY A 2 -4.43 -21.70 -3.86
N GLN A 3 -5.10 -22.08 -2.77
CA GLN A 3 -6.34 -21.45 -2.33
C GLN A 3 -6.06 -20.02 -1.81
N ALA A 4 -6.94 -19.08 -2.14
CA ALA A 4 -6.87 -17.72 -1.63
C ALA A 4 -7.21 -17.66 -0.13
N LEU A 5 -6.42 -16.90 0.62
CA LEU A 5 -6.70 -16.53 2.01
C LEU A 5 -7.21 -15.08 2.04
N ASP A 6 -8.44 -14.90 2.51
CA ASP A 6 -9.03 -13.58 2.69
C ASP A 6 -8.45 -12.87 3.91
N LEU A 7 -8.10 -11.59 3.71
CA LEU A 7 -7.54 -10.70 4.72
C LEU A 7 -8.44 -9.48 4.87
N ALA A 8 -8.62 -9.03 6.10
CA ALA A 8 -9.27 -7.79 6.41
C ALA A 8 -8.57 -7.07 7.56
N VAL A 9 -8.53 -5.75 7.50
CA VAL A 9 -8.01 -4.89 8.55
C VAL A 9 -8.87 -3.65 8.67
N THR A 10 -9.04 -3.15 9.89
CA THR A 10 -9.57 -1.82 10.13
C THR A 10 -8.42 -0.90 10.51
N VAL A 11 -8.25 0.20 9.79
CA VAL A 11 -7.29 1.26 10.16
C VAL A 11 -8.02 2.34 10.93
N LYS A 12 -7.35 2.91 11.94
CA LYS A 12 -7.90 3.97 12.77
C LYS A 12 -6.92 5.13 12.81
N ASP A 13 -7.26 6.19 12.09
CA ASP A 13 -6.68 7.51 12.20
C ASP A 13 -7.71 8.46 12.85
N PRO A 14 -7.68 8.64 14.19
CA PRO A 14 -8.73 9.38 14.90
C PRO A 14 -8.66 10.90 14.69
N ASP A 15 -7.50 11.44 14.31
CA ASP A 15 -7.34 12.88 14.07
C ASP A 15 -7.39 13.23 12.57
N ASN A 16 -7.20 12.24 11.69
CA ASN A 16 -7.20 12.41 10.24
C ASN A 16 -6.15 13.44 9.79
N LEU A 17 -4.99 13.47 10.45
CA LEU A 17 -3.90 14.38 10.17
C LEU A 17 -2.60 13.62 9.81
N PRO A 18 -1.97 13.90 8.65
CA PRO A 18 -2.39 14.86 7.66
C PRO A 18 -3.52 14.32 6.78
N ALA A 19 -4.59 15.12 6.64
CA ALA A 19 -5.72 14.76 5.82
C ALA A 19 -5.33 14.55 4.35
N ARG A 20 -6.02 13.61 3.70
CA ARG A 20 -5.84 13.34 2.27
C ARG A 20 -5.97 14.61 1.43
N SER A 21 -5.04 14.79 0.50
CA SER A 21 -5.06 15.92 -0.43
C SER A 21 -6.30 15.87 -1.35
N GLY A 22 -7.01 16.99 -1.47
CA GLY A 22 -8.10 17.19 -2.44
C GLY A 22 -7.64 17.52 -3.86
N ARG A 23 -6.33 17.52 -4.14
CA ARG A 23 -5.80 17.82 -5.47
C ARG A 23 -6.24 16.75 -6.46
N ARG A 24 -6.78 17.19 -7.60
CA ARG A 24 -7.17 16.28 -8.68
C ARG A 24 -5.92 15.61 -9.27
N PRO A 25 -5.98 14.31 -9.62
CA PRO A 25 -4.93 13.66 -10.39
C PRO A 25 -4.64 14.43 -11.69
N PRO A 26 -3.37 14.51 -12.12
CA PRO A 26 -3.02 15.13 -13.39
C PRO A 26 -3.67 14.36 -14.55
N ARG A 27 -4.15 15.09 -15.56
CA ARG A 27 -4.89 14.53 -16.72
C ARG A 27 -4.25 14.85 -18.07
N THR A 28 -3.28 15.78 -18.11
CA THR A 28 -2.56 16.12 -19.35
C THR A 28 -1.08 15.78 -19.23
N PRO A 29 -0.37 15.55 -20.36
CA PRO A 29 1.07 15.31 -20.35
C PRO A 29 1.85 16.41 -19.61
N GLU A 30 1.50 17.68 -19.79
CA GLU A 30 2.17 18.82 -19.16
C GLU A 30 2.01 18.79 -17.62
N GLN A 31 0.88 18.28 -17.13
CA GLN A 31 0.64 18.11 -15.70
C GLN A 31 1.41 16.91 -15.13
N ILE A 32 1.52 15.82 -15.90
CA ILE A 32 2.22 14.58 -15.52
C ILE A 32 3.73 14.79 -15.50
N TYR A 33 4.29 15.45 -16.53
CA TYR A 33 5.73 15.66 -16.70
C TYR A 33 6.22 16.99 -16.11
N ARG A 34 5.49 17.56 -15.15
CA ARG A 34 5.92 18.77 -14.45
C ARG A 34 7.20 18.50 -13.66
N PRO A 35 8.25 19.33 -13.78
CA PRO A 35 9.48 19.17 -13.02
C PRO A 35 9.23 19.17 -11.51
N PRO A 36 9.95 18.34 -10.72
CA PRO A 36 9.87 18.36 -9.26
C PRO A 36 10.10 19.76 -8.71
N GLN A 37 9.29 20.16 -7.73
CA GLN A 37 9.39 21.47 -7.06
C GLN A 37 10.02 21.35 -5.66
N SER A 38 10.34 20.13 -5.22
CA SER A 38 10.92 19.84 -3.91
C SER A 38 12.27 19.15 -4.11
N ILE A 39 13.24 19.50 -3.25
CA ILE A 39 14.58 18.89 -3.21
C ILE A 39 14.52 17.51 -2.54
N VAL A 40 13.54 17.30 -1.65
CA VAL A 40 13.31 16.03 -0.95
C VAL A 40 12.07 15.33 -1.51
N VAL A 41 12.13 13.99 -1.57
CA VAL A 41 10.97 13.17 -1.93
C VAL A 41 9.94 13.26 -0.81
N SER A 42 8.69 13.56 -1.16
CA SER A 42 7.58 13.62 -0.20
C SER A 42 6.56 12.53 -0.50
N SER A 43 5.96 12.00 0.56
CA SER A 43 4.81 11.11 0.45
C SER A 43 3.53 11.93 0.31
N GLY A 44 2.56 11.47 -0.47
CA GLY A 44 1.22 12.08 -0.46
C GLY A 44 0.55 11.93 0.93
N PRO A 45 -0.20 12.92 1.44
CA PRO A 45 -0.92 12.80 2.71
C PRO A 45 -2.22 11.99 2.55
N GLY A 46 -2.71 11.43 3.65
CA GLY A 46 -3.96 10.69 3.78
C GLY A 46 -3.78 9.24 4.24
N GLU A 47 -4.77 8.76 5.00
CA GLU A 47 -4.89 7.38 5.48
C GLU A 47 -4.83 6.37 4.32
N ARG A 48 -3.99 5.37 4.47
CA ARG A 48 -3.75 4.32 3.47
C ARG A 48 -3.20 3.06 4.12
N PHE A 49 -3.42 1.94 3.45
CA PHE A 49 -2.98 0.63 3.92
C PHE A 49 -2.47 -0.26 2.79
N SER A 50 -1.49 -1.10 3.07
CA SER A 50 -1.11 -2.20 2.20
C SER A 50 -0.57 -3.40 2.97
N TRP A 51 -0.84 -4.60 2.46
CA TRP A 51 -0.16 -5.82 2.86
C TRP A 51 1.16 -5.99 2.12
N ILE A 52 2.15 -6.54 2.80
CA ILE A 52 3.41 -7.01 2.20
C ILE A 52 3.76 -8.40 2.72
N ILE A 53 4.54 -9.17 1.95
CA ILE A 53 5.28 -10.29 2.49
C ILE A 53 6.52 -9.72 3.19
N TYR A 54 6.52 -9.74 4.52
CA TYR A 54 7.63 -9.24 5.34
C TYR A 54 8.75 -10.28 5.48
N ARG A 55 8.39 -11.57 5.59
CA ARG A 55 9.33 -12.70 5.58
C ARG A 55 8.74 -13.88 4.81
N GLY A 56 9.60 -14.68 4.19
CA GLY A 56 9.23 -15.85 3.39
C GLY A 56 9.43 -15.64 1.87
N PRO A 57 9.04 -16.61 1.03
CA PRO A 57 9.16 -16.57 -0.42
C PRO A 57 8.22 -15.54 -1.09
N ALA A 58 8.57 -14.26 -1.01
CA ALA A 58 7.68 -13.17 -1.46
C ALA A 58 7.27 -13.26 -2.94
N ASP A 59 8.12 -13.82 -3.81
CA ASP A 59 7.83 -14.05 -5.23
C ASP A 59 6.83 -15.21 -5.49
N ARG A 60 6.43 -15.92 -4.42
CA ARG A 60 5.46 -17.03 -4.44
C ARG A 60 4.14 -16.68 -3.75
N ALA A 61 3.92 -15.41 -3.44
CA ALA A 61 2.65 -14.93 -2.92
C ALA A 61 2.19 -13.71 -3.71
N SER A 62 0.91 -13.66 -4.05
CA SER A 62 0.29 -12.55 -4.77
C SER A 62 -0.94 -12.07 -4.03
N PHE A 63 -1.14 -10.75 -3.99
CA PHE A 63 -2.30 -10.11 -3.39
C PHE A 63 -3.25 -9.61 -4.46
N GLU A 64 -4.55 -9.73 -4.21
CA GLU A 64 -5.61 -9.10 -4.99
C GLU A 64 -6.52 -8.28 -4.06
N PRO A 65 -6.67 -6.95 -4.27
CA PRO A 65 -6.00 -6.16 -5.29
C PRO A 65 -4.49 -6.06 -5.07
N VAL A 66 -3.77 -5.68 -6.13
CA VAL A 66 -2.34 -5.36 -6.04
C VAL A 66 -2.12 -4.29 -4.98
N GLN A 67 -1.19 -4.57 -4.06
CA GLN A 67 -0.88 -3.68 -2.94
C GLN A 67 0.08 -2.56 -3.36
N MET A 68 -0.05 -1.38 -2.74
CA MET A 68 0.84 -0.26 -3.00
C MET A 68 2.19 -0.48 -2.33
N LYS A 69 3.25 0.12 -2.86
CA LYS A 69 4.56 0.06 -2.20
C LYS A 69 4.54 0.82 -0.89
N THR A 70 5.08 0.20 0.15
CA THR A 70 5.15 0.74 1.51
C THR A 70 6.53 1.31 1.84
N TYR A 71 7.41 1.43 0.84
CA TYR A 71 8.74 2.03 0.94
C TYR A 71 8.90 3.14 -0.10
N MET A 72 9.86 4.02 0.14
CA MET A 72 10.13 5.19 -0.69
C MET A 72 10.69 4.80 -2.06
N ASP A 73 9.82 4.69 -3.06
CA ASP A 73 10.16 4.52 -4.46
C ASP A 73 9.65 5.73 -5.26
N SER A 74 10.58 6.61 -5.63
CA SER A 74 10.26 7.88 -6.30
C SER A 74 10.22 7.77 -7.83
N ARG A 75 10.44 6.58 -8.39
CA ARG A 75 10.39 6.37 -9.85
C ARG A 75 8.98 6.63 -10.35
N VAL A 76 8.85 7.32 -11.48
CA VAL A 76 7.55 7.62 -12.08
C VAL A 76 6.78 6.32 -12.33
N TYR A 77 5.48 6.30 -12.01
CA TYR A 77 4.59 5.13 -12.14
C TYR A 77 4.93 3.91 -11.26
N ALA A 78 5.66 4.08 -10.16
CA ALA A 78 6.11 2.96 -9.34
C ALA A 78 5.05 2.31 -8.41
N ASN A 79 3.76 2.66 -8.52
CA ASN A 79 2.70 2.27 -7.58
C ASN A 79 3.06 2.60 -6.11
N SER A 80 3.63 3.80 -5.91
CA SER A 80 4.19 4.22 -4.63
C SER A 80 3.65 5.59 -4.24
N PRO A 81 3.32 5.82 -2.96
CA PRO A 81 2.93 7.13 -2.46
C PRO A 81 3.96 8.26 -2.64
N TRP A 82 5.20 7.92 -2.96
CA TRP A 82 6.29 8.84 -3.25
C TRP A 82 6.55 9.03 -4.75
N SER A 83 5.84 8.29 -5.60
CA SER A 83 6.01 8.33 -7.05
C SER A 83 4.98 9.24 -7.71
N PRO A 84 5.36 10.13 -8.65
CA PRO A 84 4.39 10.75 -9.54
C PRO A 84 3.90 9.74 -10.60
N PRO A 85 2.67 9.86 -11.12
CA PRO A 85 1.58 10.74 -10.68
C PRO A 85 0.67 10.08 -9.62
N PHE A 86 1.22 9.28 -8.69
CA PHE A 86 0.42 8.53 -7.73
C PHE A 86 -0.44 9.47 -6.86
N THR A 87 -1.71 9.12 -6.75
CA THR A 87 -2.65 9.83 -5.88
C THR A 87 -3.13 8.84 -4.83
N ILE A 88 -3.12 9.25 -3.56
CA ILE A 88 -3.67 8.43 -2.49
C ILE A 88 -5.15 8.16 -2.78
N PRO A 89 -5.61 6.90 -2.85
CA PRO A 89 -7.03 6.57 -3.03
C PRO A 89 -7.88 7.10 -1.87
N MET A 90 -9.20 7.10 -2.03
CA MET A 90 -10.08 7.28 -0.88
C MET A 90 -9.95 6.04 0.03
N PRO A 91 -9.93 6.20 1.36
CA PRO A 91 -10.17 5.08 2.26
C PRO A 91 -11.44 4.32 1.87
N PRO A 92 -11.49 2.99 2.02
CA PRO A 92 -12.70 2.21 1.83
C PRO A 92 -13.75 2.57 2.89
N GLU A 93 -14.99 2.17 2.66
CA GLU A 93 -16.08 2.30 3.64
C GLU A 93 -15.68 1.63 4.97
N ASP A 94 -16.13 2.24 6.08
CA ASP A 94 -15.83 1.82 7.45
C ASP A 94 -14.33 1.69 7.78
N ASN A 95 -13.45 2.31 6.99
CA ASN A 95 -12.00 2.17 7.09
C ASN A 95 -11.55 0.70 7.13
N ARG A 96 -12.26 -0.16 6.38
CA ARG A 96 -11.99 -1.60 6.31
C ARG A 96 -11.34 -1.98 4.99
N TRP A 97 -10.03 -2.22 5.01
CA TRP A 97 -9.30 -2.71 3.85
C TRP A 97 -9.40 -4.23 3.76
N THR A 98 -9.67 -4.72 2.55
CA THR A 98 -9.74 -6.14 2.24
C THR A 98 -8.78 -6.50 1.12
N ALA A 99 -8.19 -7.68 1.21
CA ALA A 99 -7.41 -8.27 0.13
C ALA A 99 -7.49 -9.80 0.23
N ALA A 100 -7.28 -10.50 -0.86
CA ALA A 100 -6.99 -11.92 -0.87
C ALA A 100 -5.48 -12.11 -1.12
N VAL A 101 -4.86 -13.08 -0.46
CA VAL A 101 -3.50 -13.52 -0.76
C VAL A 101 -3.52 -14.97 -1.23
N THR A 102 -2.85 -15.25 -2.33
CA THR A 102 -2.67 -16.60 -2.88
C THR A 102 -1.22 -16.99 -2.79
N PHE A 103 -0.94 -18.21 -2.30
CA PHE A 103 0.41 -18.77 -2.20
C PHE A 103 0.60 -19.88 -3.23
N ASP A 104 1.73 -19.86 -3.93
CA ASP A 104 2.06 -20.87 -4.95
C ASP A 104 2.93 -22.00 -4.43
N THR A 105 3.59 -21.82 -3.28
CA THR A 105 4.46 -22.83 -2.67
C THR A 105 4.20 -22.97 -1.17
N PRO A 106 4.24 -24.20 -0.62
CA PRO A 106 4.26 -24.42 0.83
C PRO A 106 5.43 -23.69 1.51
N GLY A 107 5.25 -23.36 2.79
CA GLY A 107 6.27 -22.67 3.58
C GLY A 107 5.66 -21.75 4.64
N GLU A 108 6.55 -21.04 5.35
CA GLU A 108 6.15 -20.01 6.30
C GLU A 108 6.26 -18.62 5.69
N TYR A 109 5.20 -17.84 5.86
CA TYR A 109 5.09 -16.46 5.41
C TYR A 109 4.74 -15.59 6.61
N VAL A 110 5.41 -14.45 6.72
CA VAL A 110 4.98 -13.37 7.62
C VAL A 110 4.41 -12.27 6.76
N LEU A 111 3.09 -12.11 6.80
CA LEU A 111 2.40 -10.97 6.21
C LEU A 111 2.53 -9.79 7.17
N ARG A 112 2.77 -8.59 6.64
CA ARG A 112 2.74 -7.35 7.42
C ARG A 112 1.73 -6.40 6.81
N GLY A 113 0.77 -6.00 7.61
CA GLY A 113 -0.08 -4.87 7.33
C GLY A 113 0.67 -3.59 7.65
N VAL A 114 0.67 -2.64 6.71
CA VAL A 114 1.33 -1.34 6.84
C VAL A 114 0.27 -0.26 6.68
N ALA A 115 -0.07 0.39 7.78
CA ALA A 115 -0.93 1.57 7.78
C ALA A 115 -0.06 2.84 7.83
N SER A 116 -0.50 3.90 7.15
CA SER A 116 0.15 5.21 7.19
C SER A 116 -0.87 6.29 6.84
N ASP A 117 -0.64 7.50 7.32
CA ASP A 117 -1.36 8.74 6.97
C ASP A 117 -0.52 9.69 6.09
N GLY A 118 0.71 9.30 5.73
CA GLY A 118 1.68 10.19 5.07
C GLY A 118 2.84 10.66 5.95
N SER A 119 2.63 10.70 7.27
CA SER A 119 3.59 11.19 8.27
C SER A 119 4.11 10.07 9.16
N MET A 120 3.24 9.15 9.57
CA MET A 120 3.56 8.04 10.47
C MET A 120 3.24 6.69 9.81
N PHE A 121 3.87 5.63 10.33
CA PHE A 121 3.61 4.25 9.94
C PHE A 121 3.29 3.39 11.17
N THR A 122 2.29 2.53 11.04
CA THR A 122 1.92 1.51 12.03
C THR A 122 1.89 0.14 11.36
N TYR A 123 2.30 -0.90 12.08
CA TYR A 123 2.52 -2.23 11.53
C TYR A 123 1.83 -3.33 12.36
N GLN A 124 1.26 -4.32 11.69
CA GLN A 124 0.72 -5.55 12.30
C GLN A 124 1.22 -6.76 11.50
N ASN A 125 1.68 -7.82 12.17
CA ASN A 125 2.14 -9.05 11.50
C ASN A 125 1.13 -10.18 11.67
N VAL A 126 1.02 -11.04 10.65
CA VAL A 126 0.29 -12.31 10.67
C VAL A 126 1.22 -13.39 10.13
N THR A 127 1.42 -14.47 10.88
CA THR A 127 2.18 -15.63 10.43
C THR A 127 1.24 -16.63 9.78
N VAL A 128 1.57 -17.07 8.57
CA VAL A 128 0.80 -18.06 7.80
C VAL A 128 1.72 -19.23 7.47
N THR A 129 1.29 -20.43 7.85
CA THR A 129 1.94 -21.69 7.47
C THR A 129 1.12 -22.34 6.38
N VAL A 130 1.71 -22.51 5.20
CA VAL A 130 1.07 -23.13 4.03
C VAL A 130 1.59 -24.56 3.91
N THR A 131 0.70 -25.55 4.05
CA THR A 131 1.12 -26.96 4.24
C THR A 131 0.92 -27.88 3.04
N ARG A 132 -0.05 -27.66 2.15
CA ARG A 132 -0.18 -28.32 0.83
C ARG A 132 -1.40 -27.79 0.11
#